data_AF-A0ABD1U9Q7-F1
#
_entry.id   AF-A0ABD1U9Q7-F1
#
_cell.length_a   1.000
_cell.length_b   1.000
_cell.length_c   1.000
_cell.angle_alpha   90.00
_cell.angle_beta   90.00
_cell.angle_gamma   90.00
#
_symmetry.space_group_name_H-M   'P 1'
#
loop_
_entity.id
_entity.type
_entity.pdbx_description
1 polymer ?
#
loop_
_entity_poly.entity_id
_entity_poly.type
_entity_poly.pdbx_seq_one_letter_code
_entity_poly.pdbx_strand_id
1 'polypeptide(L)'
;MEHLEGWPDLNIDEARISFKLHDATFRYMAISDDIQRIMPTARDRMGGRVLDYKEAVLLTNPSNATLKGEVDDKYQYSYDNKDCFVHGWISTDRDIGFWVITPSNEFRAGGPMKNELTSHVGPTSLAVFFSDHYAGPNFGIRLRNGEPWKKVLGPVFIYLNSGSSNKPSTLWADAKEQMQKETQKWPYDFPSSEDFPLANKRGTITGRLLVRDPYLSQELMPAKSAYVGLAPPGDVGSWQMDTKGYQFWNQTNENGYFTIRSVREGTYSLNAWVTGVMGDYKYEIDIVISPGSQIQLGNLVYSPPRNGPTLWEIGIPDRTPAEFYVPDPTPELRNHIFINHKEKYRQYGLWDRYTDLYPDQDLVYTVGISDYKKDWFYAHVNRKTTSTNKYEATTWQVSFNLTNVTNSGTYTLQIALASANYAEVQVRINNPNAPIPRFTTRLIGRDNAIARHGGHGLYSLYSINVPGLQLVNGRNTIYLKQSRGGYPFTGVMYDYIRFEGPPEVYH
;
A
#
# COMPACT_ATOMS: atom_id res chain seq x y z
N MET A 1 -16.85 -8.71 -18.10
CA MET A 1 -15.97 -8.49 -19.26
C MET A 1 -15.54 -9.84 -19.79
N GLU A 2 -15.45 -10.00 -21.09
CA GLU A 2 -15.11 -11.26 -21.76
C GLU A 2 -14.23 -10.97 -22.98
N HIS A 3 -13.18 -11.76 -23.15
CA HIS A 3 -12.29 -11.83 -24.30
C HIS A 3 -12.25 -13.30 -24.72
N LEU A 4 -12.60 -13.57 -25.98
CA LEU A 4 -12.81 -14.94 -26.47
C LEU A 4 -11.52 -15.53 -27.03
N GLU A 5 -11.47 -16.86 -27.08
CA GLU A 5 -10.33 -17.57 -27.64
C GLU A 5 -10.03 -17.12 -29.09
N GLY A 6 -8.75 -16.89 -29.37
CA GLY A 6 -8.28 -16.43 -30.68
C GLY A 6 -8.48 -14.94 -30.95
N TRP A 7 -9.06 -14.17 -30.02
CA TRP A 7 -9.15 -12.71 -30.17
C TRP A 7 -7.78 -12.03 -30.11
N PRO A 8 -7.62 -10.84 -30.73
CA PRO A 8 -6.35 -10.11 -30.72
C PRO A 8 -5.85 -9.76 -29.31
N ASP A 9 -4.55 -9.54 -29.21
CA ASP A 9 -3.89 -9.05 -28.00
C ASP A 9 -4.59 -7.80 -27.44
N LEU A 10 -4.78 -7.75 -26.12
CA LEU A 10 -5.47 -6.67 -25.44
C LEU A 10 -4.69 -6.22 -24.20
N ASN A 11 -4.59 -4.90 -24.03
CA ASN A 11 -4.08 -4.25 -22.82
C ASN A 11 -5.19 -3.42 -22.19
N ILE A 12 -5.48 -3.69 -20.92
CA ILE A 12 -6.37 -2.86 -20.11
C ILE A 12 -5.60 -2.40 -18.88
N ASP A 13 -5.30 -1.11 -18.81
CA ASP A 13 -4.51 -0.51 -17.72
C ASP A 13 -5.38 -0.07 -16.55
N GLU A 14 -6.66 0.23 -16.82
CA GLU A 14 -7.62 0.65 -15.83
C GLU A 14 -9.03 0.19 -16.24
N ALA A 15 -9.81 -0.26 -15.25
CA ALA A 15 -11.25 -0.43 -15.40
C ALA A 15 -11.97 0.15 -14.18
N ARG A 16 -12.94 1.03 -14.43
CA ARG A 16 -13.73 1.70 -13.39
C ARG A 16 -15.07 2.19 -13.93
N ILE A 17 -16.01 2.46 -13.02
CA ILE A 17 -17.20 3.27 -13.29
C ILE A 17 -16.96 4.66 -12.68
N SER A 18 -17.33 5.72 -13.41
CA SER A 18 -17.20 7.10 -12.95
C SER A 18 -18.56 7.77 -12.91
N PHE A 19 -18.93 8.27 -11.74
CA PHE A 19 -20.12 9.08 -11.54
C PHE A 19 -19.71 10.54 -11.41
N LYS A 20 -20.16 11.37 -12.35
CA LYS A 20 -20.01 12.82 -12.29
C LYS A 20 -21.34 13.42 -11.85
N LEU A 21 -21.40 13.89 -10.61
CA LEU A 21 -22.62 14.46 -10.05
C LEU A 21 -22.75 15.93 -10.43
N HIS A 22 -23.92 16.50 -10.20
CA HIS A 22 -24.18 17.90 -10.55
C HIS A 22 -23.33 18.85 -9.68
N ASP A 23 -22.39 19.55 -10.33
CA ASP A 23 -21.43 20.45 -9.68
C ASP A 23 -22.07 21.39 -8.65
N ALA A 24 -23.15 22.09 -9.02
CA ALA A 24 -23.75 23.07 -8.13
C ALA A 24 -24.52 22.47 -6.96
N THR A 25 -24.82 21.16 -6.99
CA THR A 25 -25.61 20.48 -5.97
C THR A 25 -24.73 19.84 -4.90
N PHE A 26 -23.65 19.16 -5.29
CA PHE A 26 -22.80 18.39 -4.39
C PHE A 26 -21.50 19.13 -4.10
N ARG A 27 -21.28 19.50 -2.83
CA ARG A 27 -20.14 20.30 -2.39
C ARG A 27 -19.32 19.66 -1.28
N TYR A 28 -19.90 18.70 -0.55
CA TYR A 28 -19.27 18.06 0.59
C TYR A 28 -18.93 16.62 0.23
N MET A 29 -17.68 16.22 0.39
CA MET A 29 -17.20 14.85 0.12
C MET A 29 -16.93 14.13 1.43
N ALA A 30 -17.21 12.84 1.46
CA ALA A 30 -16.83 11.95 2.56
C ALA A 30 -16.28 10.63 2.02
N ILE A 31 -15.08 10.25 2.48
CA ILE A 31 -14.42 9.00 2.09
C ILE A 31 -14.05 8.12 3.30
N SER A 32 -13.96 8.72 4.49
CA SER A 32 -13.74 8.04 5.76
C SER A 32 -14.29 8.90 6.90
N ASP A 33 -14.27 8.40 8.14
CA ASP A 33 -14.67 9.20 9.30
C ASP A 33 -13.79 10.44 9.52
N ASP A 34 -12.51 10.36 9.15
CA ASP A 34 -11.53 11.42 9.37
C ASP A 34 -11.27 12.29 8.13
N ILE A 35 -11.69 11.84 6.93
CA ILE A 35 -11.52 12.57 5.67
C ILE A 35 -12.88 12.90 5.07
N GLN A 36 -13.43 14.03 5.52
CA GLN A 36 -14.65 14.63 4.99
C GLN A 36 -14.54 16.14 4.98
N ARG A 37 -14.97 16.79 3.90
CA ARG A 37 -14.87 18.26 3.77
C ARG A 37 -15.73 18.84 2.66
N ILE A 38 -15.92 20.15 2.73
CA ILE A 38 -16.25 20.93 1.54
C ILE A 38 -15.05 20.86 0.58
N MET A 39 -15.33 20.49 -0.66
CA MET A 39 -14.35 20.38 -1.72
C MET A 39 -14.33 21.63 -2.61
N PRO A 40 -13.18 21.97 -3.22
CA PRO A 40 -13.16 22.98 -4.27
C PRO A 40 -14.02 22.56 -5.47
N THR A 41 -14.41 23.52 -6.29
CA THR A 41 -15.10 23.21 -7.56
C THR A 41 -14.09 22.87 -8.66
N ALA A 42 -14.54 22.21 -9.73
CA ALA A 42 -13.71 22.00 -10.91
C ALA A 42 -13.23 23.35 -11.50
N ARG A 43 -14.06 24.40 -11.44
CA ARG A 43 -13.70 25.76 -11.88
C ARG A 43 -12.62 26.39 -11.00
N ASP A 44 -12.69 26.20 -9.68
CA ASP A 44 -11.66 26.70 -8.74
C ASP A 44 -10.30 26.10 -9.07
N ARG A 45 -10.27 24.80 -9.41
CA ARG A 45 -9.04 24.14 -9.86
C ARG A 45 -8.56 24.65 -11.20
N MET A 46 -9.43 24.85 -12.19
CA MET A 46 -9.03 25.39 -13.49
C MET A 46 -8.39 26.78 -13.39
N GLY A 47 -8.82 27.60 -12.43
CA GLY A 47 -8.22 28.90 -12.13
C GLY A 47 -7.01 28.86 -11.19
N GLY A 48 -6.67 27.68 -10.66
CA GLY A 48 -5.54 27.48 -9.76
C GLY A 48 -4.20 27.38 -10.48
N ARG A 49 -3.12 27.25 -9.70
CA ARG A 49 -1.77 27.05 -10.22
C ARG A 49 -1.40 25.57 -10.16
N VAL A 50 -1.18 24.96 -11.33
CA VAL A 50 -0.61 23.61 -11.43
C VAL A 50 0.80 23.60 -10.84
N LEU A 51 1.11 22.56 -10.06
CA LEU A 51 2.42 22.36 -9.44
C LEU A 51 3.28 21.39 -10.28
N ASP A 52 3.98 20.43 -9.66
CA ASP A 52 4.93 19.55 -10.37
C ASP A 52 4.26 18.58 -11.37
N TYR A 53 2.95 18.36 -11.23
CA TYR A 53 2.13 17.54 -12.13
C TYR A 53 0.67 18.01 -12.14
N LYS A 54 -0.05 17.68 -13.21
CA LYS A 54 -1.40 18.22 -13.52
C LYS A 54 -2.45 17.96 -12.44
N GLU A 55 -2.32 16.86 -11.69
CA GLU A 55 -3.24 16.50 -10.62
C GLU A 55 -3.06 17.36 -9.37
N ALA A 56 -1.91 17.97 -9.12
CA ALA A 56 -1.68 18.84 -7.98
C ALA A 56 -1.89 20.31 -8.35
N VAL A 57 -2.88 20.94 -7.72
CA VAL A 57 -3.26 22.33 -8.01
C VAL A 57 -3.34 23.13 -6.72
N LEU A 58 -2.56 24.21 -6.65
CA LEU A 58 -2.69 25.23 -5.61
C LEU A 58 -3.88 26.15 -5.90
N LEU A 59 -4.81 26.24 -4.96
CA LEU A 59 -6.01 27.07 -5.07
C LEU A 59 -5.68 28.54 -4.76
N THR A 60 -5.54 29.36 -5.80
CA THR A 60 -5.13 30.78 -5.69
C THR A 60 -6.31 31.72 -5.44
N ASN A 61 -7.45 31.49 -6.09
CA ASN A 61 -8.66 32.29 -5.95
C ASN A 61 -9.94 31.42 -6.03
N PRO A 62 -10.12 30.47 -5.10
CA PRO A 62 -11.31 29.61 -5.09
C PRO A 62 -12.57 30.38 -4.71
N SER A 63 -13.71 29.93 -5.22
CA SER A 63 -15.05 30.43 -4.87
C SER A 63 -15.36 30.35 -3.37
N ASN A 64 -14.80 29.35 -2.66
CA ASN A 64 -14.78 29.30 -1.22
C ASN A 64 -13.42 29.79 -0.68
N ALA A 65 -13.42 30.98 -0.08
CA ALA A 65 -12.20 31.64 0.42
C ALA A 65 -11.45 30.84 1.50
N THR A 66 -12.11 29.92 2.23
CA THR A 66 -11.44 29.09 3.24
C THR A 66 -10.46 28.08 2.62
N LEU A 67 -10.66 27.73 1.34
CA LEU A 67 -9.81 26.79 0.61
C LEU A 67 -8.59 27.48 -0.03
N LYS A 68 -8.50 28.81 0.06
CA LYS A 68 -7.42 29.57 -0.58
C LYS A 68 -6.08 29.19 0.04
N GLY A 69 -5.10 28.91 -0.81
CA GLY A 69 -3.76 28.50 -0.41
C GLY A 69 -3.64 27.01 -0.08
N GLU A 70 -4.69 26.21 -0.26
CA GLU A 70 -4.59 24.76 -0.18
C GLU A 70 -4.19 24.13 -1.52
N VAL A 71 -3.45 23.03 -1.45
CA VAL A 71 -3.22 22.15 -2.60
C VAL A 71 -4.31 21.09 -2.64
N ASP A 72 -4.98 20.97 -3.78
CA ASP A 72 -5.93 19.90 -4.04
C ASP A 72 -5.36 18.92 -5.08
N ASP A 73 -5.34 17.65 -4.71
CA ASP A 73 -4.94 16.53 -5.55
C ASP A 73 -5.85 15.34 -5.29
N LYS A 74 -6.38 14.74 -6.37
CA LYS A 74 -7.26 13.57 -6.29
C LYS A 74 -6.62 12.40 -5.52
N TYR A 75 -5.30 12.26 -5.57
CA TYR A 75 -4.60 11.14 -4.92
C TYR A 75 -4.54 11.26 -3.39
N GLN A 76 -4.79 12.46 -2.84
CA GLN A 76 -4.96 12.64 -1.39
C GLN A 76 -6.16 11.85 -0.85
N TYR A 77 -7.09 11.49 -1.74
CA TYR A 77 -8.35 10.81 -1.43
C TYR A 77 -8.34 9.34 -1.89
N SER A 78 -7.16 8.74 -2.13
CA SER A 78 -7.03 7.29 -2.38
C SER A 78 -7.06 6.49 -1.08
N TYR A 79 -7.55 5.25 -1.13
CA TYR A 79 -7.64 4.37 0.03
C TYR A 79 -7.36 2.91 -0.36
N ASP A 80 -6.89 2.12 0.61
CA ASP A 80 -6.63 0.70 0.41
C ASP A 80 -7.95 -0.04 0.17
N ASN A 81 -7.92 -1.04 -0.72
CA ASN A 81 -9.10 -1.87 -1.01
C ASN A 81 -9.76 -2.42 0.26
N LYS A 82 -8.94 -2.88 1.21
CA LYS A 82 -9.40 -3.43 2.49
C LYS A 82 -10.18 -2.45 3.37
N ASP A 83 -10.09 -1.14 3.14
CA ASP A 83 -10.76 -0.13 3.94
C ASP A 83 -11.80 0.71 3.13
N CYS A 84 -11.82 0.56 1.79
CA CYS A 84 -12.65 1.36 0.88
C CYS A 84 -13.99 0.67 0.54
N PHE A 85 -14.92 0.64 1.48
CA PHE A 85 -16.25 0.04 1.30
C PHE A 85 -17.36 1.04 0.96
N VAL A 86 -17.24 2.30 1.39
CA VAL A 86 -18.23 3.37 1.11
C VAL A 86 -17.56 4.73 1.03
N HIS A 87 -17.91 5.50 0.00
CA HIS A 87 -17.49 6.90 -0.15
C HIS A 87 -18.47 7.63 -1.07
N GLY A 88 -18.47 8.96 -1.04
CA GLY A 88 -19.47 9.70 -1.79
C GLY A 88 -19.48 11.20 -1.57
N TRP A 89 -20.64 11.78 -1.88
CA TRP A 89 -20.89 13.21 -1.86
C TRP A 89 -22.22 13.54 -1.21
N ILE A 90 -22.25 14.69 -0.54
CA ILE A 90 -23.40 15.25 0.14
C ILE A 90 -23.73 16.62 -0.47
N SER A 91 -25.02 16.83 -0.69
CA SER A 91 -25.62 18.14 -0.89
C SER A 91 -26.24 18.59 0.44
N THR A 92 -25.58 19.50 1.14
CA THR A 92 -26.08 20.04 2.41
C THR A 92 -27.36 20.83 2.22
N ASP A 93 -27.47 21.58 1.11
CA ASP A 93 -28.60 22.47 0.84
C ASP A 93 -29.89 21.70 0.53
N ARG A 94 -29.75 20.48 0.01
CA ARG A 94 -30.87 19.58 -0.30
C ARG A 94 -31.02 18.44 0.72
N ASP A 95 -30.10 18.34 1.67
CA ASP A 95 -29.96 17.24 2.63
C ASP A 95 -30.01 15.85 1.96
N ILE A 96 -29.26 15.66 0.87
CA ILE A 96 -29.18 14.37 0.16
C ILE A 96 -27.74 13.89 0.02
N GLY A 97 -27.55 12.57 0.03
CA GLY A 97 -26.28 11.90 -0.19
C GLY A 97 -26.29 11.00 -1.43
N PHE A 98 -25.14 10.89 -2.08
CA PHE A 98 -24.83 9.93 -3.14
C PHE A 98 -23.62 9.11 -2.71
N TRP A 99 -23.74 7.79 -2.68
CA TRP A 99 -22.72 6.90 -2.15
C TRP A 99 -22.42 5.74 -3.10
N VAL A 100 -21.14 5.47 -3.30
CA VAL A 100 -20.65 4.25 -3.94
C VAL A 100 -20.32 3.26 -2.83
N ILE A 101 -21.02 2.13 -2.81
CA ILE A 101 -20.79 1.03 -1.87
C ILE A 101 -20.20 -0.17 -2.63
N THR A 102 -19.04 -0.64 -2.17
CA THR A 102 -18.38 -1.84 -2.68
C THR A 102 -18.44 -2.92 -1.60
N PRO A 103 -19.45 -3.81 -1.58
CA PRO A 103 -19.67 -4.77 -0.49
C PRO A 103 -18.65 -5.92 -0.44
N SER A 104 -17.90 -6.14 -1.52
CA SER A 104 -16.86 -7.16 -1.59
C SER A 104 -15.73 -6.71 -2.51
N ASN A 105 -14.50 -7.05 -2.14
CA ASN A 105 -13.31 -6.81 -2.94
C ASN A 105 -12.94 -7.99 -3.85
N GLU A 106 -13.77 -9.04 -3.96
CA GLU A 106 -13.38 -10.30 -4.63
C GLU A 106 -12.96 -10.12 -6.09
N PHE A 107 -13.52 -9.12 -6.75
CA PHE A 107 -13.26 -8.79 -8.14
C PHE A 107 -12.19 -7.71 -8.33
N ARG A 108 -11.73 -7.04 -7.26
CA ARG A 108 -10.65 -6.06 -7.34
C ARG A 108 -9.28 -6.73 -7.49
N ALA A 109 -8.31 -6.01 -8.02
CA ALA A 109 -6.95 -6.50 -8.23
C ALA A 109 -5.99 -6.11 -7.09
N GLY A 110 -4.87 -6.82 -6.98
CA GLY A 110 -3.72 -6.44 -6.13
C GLY A 110 -3.88 -6.68 -4.62
N GLY A 111 -4.94 -7.36 -4.19
CA GLY A 111 -5.13 -7.73 -2.80
C GLY A 111 -5.53 -6.57 -1.87
N PRO A 112 -5.47 -6.79 -0.54
CA PRO A 112 -6.05 -5.89 0.46
C PRO A 112 -5.37 -4.52 0.51
N MET A 113 -4.04 -4.48 0.30
CA MET A 113 -3.22 -3.27 0.34
C MET A 113 -3.21 -2.50 -0.98
N LYS A 114 -3.95 -2.91 -2.03
CA LYS A 114 -3.95 -2.13 -3.26
C LYS A 114 -4.71 -0.82 -3.04
N ASN A 115 -4.00 0.31 -3.17
CA ASN A 115 -4.59 1.64 -3.15
C ASN A 115 -5.34 1.95 -4.44
N GLU A 116 -6.53 2.53 -4.31
CA GLU A 116 -7.34 3.02 -5.43
C GLU A 116 -8.00 4.37 -5.13
N LEU A 117 -8.31 5.12 -6.19
CA LEU A 117 -9.04 6.38 -6.09
C LEU A 117 -10.48 6.17 -5.63
N THR A 118 -10.99 7.12 -4.83
CA THR A 118 -12.36 7.09 -4.30
C THR A 118 -13.22 8.21 -4.92
N SER A 119 -13.66 9.17 -4.11
CA SER A 119 -14.27 10.42 -4.53
C SER A 119 -13.22 11.53 -4.61
N HIS A 120 -13.39 12.47 -5.54
CA HIS A 120 -12.52 13.65 -5.66
C HIS A 120 -13.23 14.80 -6.38
N VAL A 121 -12.56 15.95 -6.44
CA VAL A 121 -13.05 17.22 -7.01
C VAL A 121 -13.84 17.10 -8.33
N GLY A 122 -14.79 18.02 -8.54
CA GLY A 122 -15.72 17.99 -9.68
C GLY A 122 -16.80 16.92 -9.49
N PRO A 123 -17.57 17.05 -8.39
CA PRO A 123 -18.12 15.98 -7.56
C PRO A 123 -18.13 14.60 -8.22
N THR A 124 -16.95 13.98 -8.23
CA THR A 124 -16.69 12.70 -8.89
C THR A 124 -16.64 11.60 -7.85
N SER A 125 -17.32 10.49 -8.09
CA SER A 125 -17.18 9.24 -7.32
C SER A 125 -16.79 8.10 -8.26
N LEU A 126 -15.80 7.31 -7.88
CA LEU A 126 -15.29 6.21 -8.71
C LEU A 126 -15.59 4.86 -8.07
N ALA A 127 -16.04 3.90 -8.86
CA ALA A 127 -15.96 2.49 -8.50
C ALA A 127 -14.81 1.86 -9.30
N VAL A 128 -13.62 1.80 -8.70
CA VAL A 128 -12.41 1.27 -9.36
C VAL A 128 -12.32 -0.24 -9.17
N PHE A 129 -12.07 -0.97 -10.25
CA PHE A 129 -11.88 -2.43 -10.23
C PHE A 129 -10.40 -2.78 -10.23
N PHE A 130 -9.62 -2.12 -11.07
CA PHE A 130 -8.17 -2.16 -11.08
C PHE A 130 -7.63 -0.94 -11.79
N SER A 131 -6.45 -0.50 -11.37
CA SER A 131 -5.63 0.48 -12.08
C SER A 131 -4.15 0.24 -11.82
N ASP A 132 -3.30 0.72 -12.72
CA ASP A 132 -1.85 0.75 -12.55
C ASP A 132 -1.38 1.71 -11.43
N HIS A 133 -2.30 2.43 -10.77
CA HIS A 133 -1.94 3.34 -9.69
C HIS A 133 -1.31 2.60 -8.51
N TYR A 134 -0.20 3.12 -7.96
CA TYR A 134 0.53 2.51 -6.83
C TYR A 134 1.16 1.14 -7.13
N ALA A 135 1.14 0.69 -8.38
CA ALA A 135 1.74 -0.57 -8.82
C ALA A 135 2.64 -0.43 -10.07
N GLY A 136 2.37 0.57 -10.90
CA GLY A 136 3.16 0.88 -12.10
C GLY A 136 2.68 0.17 -13.36
N PRO A 137 3.25 0.49 -14.53
CA PRO A 137 2.66 0.24 -15.85
C PRO A 137 2.55 -1.23 -16.26
N ASN A 138 3.19 -2.13 -15.51
CA ASN A 138 3.06 -3.57 -15.72
C ASN A 138 1.85 -4.17 -14.98
N PHE A 139 1.21 -3.40 -14.10
CA PHE A 139 0.00 -3.79 -13.41
C PHE A 139 -1.22 -3.43 -14.27
N GLY A 140 -1.82 -4.44 -14.86
CA GLY A 140 -3.01 -4.33 -15.70
C GLY A 140 -3.36 -5.69 -16.27
N ILE A 141 -4.43 -5.75 -17.06
CA ILE A 141 -4.77 -6.97 -17.79
C ILE A 141 -3.97 -6.97 -19.09
N ARG A 142 -3.25 -8.06 -19.31
CA ARG A 142 -2.45 -8.33 -20.52
C ARG A 142 -2.89 -9.68 -21.08
N LEU A 143 -3.67 -9.65 -22.16
CA LEU A 143 -4.12 -10.86 -22.87
C LEU A 143 -3.29 -10.99 -24.14
N ARG A 144 -2.73 -12.19 -24.38
CA ARG A 144 -1.80 -12.44 -25.47
C ARG A 144 -2.15 -13.71 -26.21
N ASN A 145 -1.82 -13.76 -27.50
CA ASN A 145 -1.88 -14.97 -28.31
C ASN A 145 -3.27 -15.65 -28.29
N GLY A 146 -4.34 -14.86 -28.27
CA GLY A 146 -5.70 -15.41 -28.21
C GLY A 146 -6.14 -15.97 -26.87
N GLU A 147 -5.47 -15.63 -25.76
CA GLU A 147 -5.84 -16.04 -24.39
C GLU A 147 -7.29 -15.64 -24.05
N PRO A 148 -8.22 -16.60 -23.84
CA PRO A 148 -9.56 -16.27 -23.39
C PRO A 148 -9.53 -15.78 -21.93
N TRP A 149 -10.33 -14.77 -21.64
CA TRP A 149 -10.46 -14.24 -20.28
C TRP A 149 -11.86 -13.73 -20.00
N LYS A 150 -12.44 -14.12 -18.87
CA LYS A 150 -13.76 -13.68 -18.44
C LYS A 150 -13.78 -13.37 -16.96
N LYS A 151 -14.33 -12.21 -16.60
CA LYS A 151 -14.47 -11.78 -15.20
C LYS A 151 -15.71 -10.92 -15.01
N VAL A 152 -16.45 -11.19 -13.94
CA VAL A 152 -17.51 -10.33 -13.43
C VAL A 152 -16.89 -9.30 -12.50
N LEU A 153 -17.17 -8.02 -12.76
CA LEU A 153 -16.71 -6.89 -11.95
C LEU A 153 -17.93 -6.29 -11.24
N GLY A 154 -17.94 -6.30 -9.92
CA GLY A 154 -19.12 -5.97 -9.12
C GLY A 154 -19.96 -7.19 -8.72
N PRO A 155 -21.24 -7.00 -8.34
CA PRO A 155 -21.97 -5.72 -8.37
C PRO A 155 -21.40 -4.64 -7.42
N VAL A 156 -21.53 -3.38 -7.84
CA VAL A 156 -21.33 -2.20 -6.98
C VAL A 156 -22.70 -1.60 -6.67
N PHE A 157 -22.91 -1.14 -5.45
CA PHE A 157 -24.22 -0.65 -5.00
C PHE A 157 -24.20 0.88 -4.90
N ILE A 158 -25.13 1.53 -5.58
CA ILE A 158 -25.27 2.99 -5.52
C ILE A 158 -26.40 3.30 -4.54
N TYR A 159 -26.05 3.98 -3.46
CA TYR A 159 -27.00 4.34 -2.41
C TYR A 159 -27.28 5.83 -2.41
N LEU A 160 -28.56 6.17 -2.37
CA LEU A 160 -29.05 7.53 -2.24
C LEU A 160 -29.85 7.62 -0.96
N ASN A 161 -29.55 8.61 -0.14
CA ASN A 161 -30.30 8.89 1.07
C ASN A 161 -30.64 10.38 1.17
N SER A 162 -31.65 10.68 1.98
CA SER A 162 -32.10 12.03 2.28
C SER A 162 -32.34 12.18 3.77
N GLY A 163 -31.99 13.33 4.32
CA GLY A 163 -32.19 13.66 5.72
C GLY A 163 -33.25 14.74 5.93
N SER A 164 -33.42 15.12 7.19
CA SER A 164 -34.13 16.33 7.61
C SER A 164 -33.33 17.17 8.61
N SER A 165 -32.02 16.91 8.72
CA SER A 165 -31.14 17.47 9.74
C SER A 165 -30.17 18.53 9.21
N ASN A 166 -29.96 18.57 7.89
CA ASN A 166 -28.92 19.36 7.22
C ASN A 166 -27.51 19.12 7.78
N LYS A 167 -27.27 17.96 8.41
CA LYS A 167 -25.98 17.58 9.00
C LYS A 167 -25.34 16.49 8.13
N PRO A 168 -24.17 16.75 7.51
CA PRO A 168 -23.44 15.74 6.74
C PRO A 168 -23.23 14.41 7.48
N SER A 169 -22.99 14.48 8.79
CA SER A 169 -22.75 13.30 9.64
C SER A 169 -23.93 12.33 9.69
N THR A 170 -25.17 12.82 9.59
CA THR A 170 -26.37 11.96 9.59
C THR A 170 -26.42 11.11 8.32
N LEU A 171 -26.22 11.74 7.15
CA LEU A 171 -26.22 11.06 5.84
C LEU A 171 -25.05 10.07 5.73
N TRP A 172 -23.89 10.44 6.28
CA TRP A 172 -22.73 9.56 6.32
C TRP A 172 -22.94 8.34 7.23
N ALA A 173 -23.48 8.53 8.43
CA ALA A 173 -23.74 7.43 9.36
C ALA A 173 -24.72 6.40 8.76
N ASP A 174 -25.79 6.89 8.14
CA ASP A 174 -26.78 6.06 7.44
C ASP A 174 -26.15 5.31 6.24
N ALA A 175 -25.29 5.96 5.45
CA ALA A 175 -24.57 5.30 4.36
C ALA A 175 -23.63 4.18 4.86
N LYS A 176 -22.98 4.36 6.01
CA LYS A 176 -22.16 3.31 6.65
C LYS A 176 -23.02 2.14 7.14
N GLU A 177 -24.18 2.42 7.74
CA GLU A 177 -25.12 1.36 8.15
C GLU A 177 -25.60 0.57 6.93
N GLN A 178 -25.94 1.26 5.84
CA GLN A 178 -26.32 0.62 4.59
C GLN A 178 -25.18 -0.22 4.00
N MET A 179 -23.93 0.28 4.02
CA MET A 179 -22.76 -0.49 3.60
C MET A 179 -22.59 -1.79 4.39
N GLN A 180 -22.82 -1.77 5.71
CA GLN A 180 -22.75 -2.98 6.54
C GLN A 180 -23.84 -3.99 6.14
N LYS A 181 -25.08 -3.52 5.90
CA LYS A 181 -26.17 -4.39 5.42
C LYS A 181 -25.83 -5.04 4.08
N GLU A 182 -25.29 -4.29 3.13
CA GLU A 182 -24.93 -4.81 1.81
C GLU A 182 -23.72 -5.76 1.87
N THR A 183 -22.75 -5.50 2.75
CA THR A 183 -21.64 -6.44 3.01
C THR A 183 -22.14 -7.77 3.59
N GLN A 184 -23.12 -7.74 4.51
CA GLN A 184 -23.71 -8.95 5.09
C GLN A 184 -24.56 -9.76 4.10
N LYS A 185 -25.15 -9.08 3.10
CA LYS A 185 -25.90 -9.74 2.02
C LYS A 185 -25.00 -10.36 0.96
N TRP A 186 -23.68 -10.13 0.99
CA TRP A 186 -22.78 -10.67 -0.02
C TRP A 186 -22.58 -12.20 0.13
N PRO A 187 -22.62 -12.98 -0.97
CA PRO A 187 -22.93 -12.58 -2.34
C PRO A 187 -24.43 -12.45 -2.56
N TYR A 188 -24.83 -11.49 -3.40
CA TYR A 188 -26.25 -11.27 -3.72
C TYR A 188 -26.94 -12.47 -4.37
N ASP A 189 -28.25 -12.57 -4.20
CA ASP A 189 -29.11 -13.61 -4.76
C ASP A 189 -29.86 -13.18 -6.04
N PHE A 190 -29.97 -11.87 -6.28
CA PHE A 190 -30.67 -11.32 -7.43
C PHE A 190 -29.94 -11.38 -8.78
N PRO A 191 -28.58 -11.43 -8.89
CA PRO A 191 -27.94 -11.50 -10.20
C PRO A 191 -28.24 -12.83 -10.91
N SER A 192 -28.90 -12.76 -12.08
CA SER A 192 -29.29 -13.95 -12.85
C SER A 192 -28.21 -14.50 -13.78
N SER A 193 -27.04 -13.86 -13.88
CA SER A 193 -25.95 -14.30 -14.76
C SER A 193 -25.29 -15.56 -14.21
N GLU A 194 -25.10 -16.57 -15.06
CA GLU A 194 -24.37 -17.79 -14.69
C GLU A 194 -22.90 -17.53 -14.30
N ASP A 195 -22.32 -16.43 -14.79
CA ASP A 195 -20.97 -15.98 -14.43
C ASP A 195 -20.88 -15.40 -13.01
N PHE A 196 -22.01 -15.21 -12.33
CA PHE A 196 -22.09 -14.82 -10.93
C PHE A 196 -22.61 -16.00 -10.09
N PRO A 197 -21.72 -16.83 -9.50
CA PRO A 197 -22.17 -17.96 -8.69
C PRO A 197 -22.90 -17.47 -7.44
N LEU A 198 -24.07 -18.04 -7.17
CA LEU A 198 -24.86 -17.78 -5.96
C LEU A 198 -24.13 -18.31 -4.71
N ALA A 199 -24.61 -17.89 -3.53
CA ALA A 199 -23.99 -18.24 -2.24
C ALA A 199 -23.79 -19.76 -2.04
N ASN A 200 -24.77 -20.59 -2.41
CA ASN A 200 -24.71 -22.04 -2.26
C ASN A 200 -23.73 -22.72 -3.24
N LYS A 201 -23.26 -22.01 -4.28
CA LYS A 201 -22.24 -22.48 -5.23
C LYS A 201 -20.84 -22.00 -4.87
N ARG A 202 -20.65 -21.41 -3.68
CA ARG A 202 -19.37 -20.89 -3.22
C ARG A 202 -18.87 -21.67 -2.00
N GLY A 203 -17.56 -21.83 -1.90
CA GLY A 203 -16.90 -22.54 -0.83
C GLY A 203 -16.60 -21.65 0.38
N THR A 204 -16.21 -22.31 1.47
CA THR A 204 -15.66 -21.68 2.67
C THR A 204 -14.44 -22.46 3.14
N ILE A 205 -13.39 -21.74 3.54
CA ILE A 205 -12.18 -22.30 4.12
C ILE A 205 -12.02 -21.78 5.55
N THR A 206 -11.58 -22.66 6.43
CA THR A 206 -11.23 -22.36 7.81
C THR A 206 -9.86 -22.94 8.14
N GLY A 207 -9.16 -22.30 9.08
CA GLY A 207 -7.88 -22.77 9.56
C GLY A 207 -7.34 -21.89 10.67
N ARG A 208 -6.13 -22.19 11.10
CA ARG A 208 -5.39 -21.40 12.08
C ARG A 208 -3.96 -21.17 11.58
N LEU A 209 -3.53 -19.91 11.51
CA LEU A 209 -2.16 -19.55 11.16
C LEU A 209 -1.36 -19.28 12.44
N LEU A 210 -0.18 -19.89 12.52
CA LEU A 210 0.79 -19.73 13.59
C LEU A 210 2.12 -19.28 13.01
N VAL A 211 2.91 -18.52 13.77
CA VAL A 211 4.25 -18.04 13.42
C VAL A 211 5.28 -18.83 14.23
N ARG A 212 6.34 -19.26 13.55
CA ARG A 212 7.52 -19.88 14.16
C ARG A 212 8.74 -19.02 13.89
N ASP A 213 9.20 -18.30 14.91
CA ASP A 213 10.47 -17.58 14.87
C ASP A 213 11.32 -17.98 16.09
N PRO A 214 12.32 -18.86 15.92
CA PRO A 214 13.07 -19.42 17.05
C PRO A 214 13.89 -18.38 17.82
N TYR A 215 14.15 -17.21 17.23
CA TYR A 215 14.85 -16.11 17.90
C TYR A 215 13.92 -15.21 18.71
N LEU A 216 12.60 -15.36 18.57
CA LEU A 216 11.60 -14.64 19.37
C LEU A 216 10.98 -15.55 20.42
N SER A 217 10.65 -16.79 20.06
CA SER A 217 10.05 -17.78 20.96
C SER A 217 10.33 -19.21 20.49
N GLN A 218 10.52 -20.12 21.44
CA GLN A 218 10.56 -21.57 21.14
C GLN A 218 9.16 -22.13 20.82
N GLU A 219 8.10 -21.44 21.26
CA GLU A 219 6.71 -21.84 21.04
C GLU A 219 6.13 -21.24 19.74
N LEU A 220 5.14 -21.91 19.18
CA LEU A 220 4.36 -21.36 18.07
C LEU A 220 3.47 -20.21 18.56
N MET A 221 3.62 -19.04 17.95
CA MET A 221 2.84 -17.86 18.29
C MET A 221 1.62 -17.76 17.39
N PRO A 222 0.43 -17.39 17.89
CA PRO A 222 -0.69 -17.03 17.02
C PRO A 222 -0.32 -15.91 16.04
N ALA A 223 -0.60 -16.10 14.75
CA ALA A 223 -0.49 -15.02 13.78
C ALA A 223 -1.68 -14.08 13.95
N LYS A 224 -1.56 -13.07 14.82
CA LYS A 224 -2.65 -12.12 15.14
C LYS A 224 -2.84 -11.11 14.03
N SER A 225 -4.09 -10.80 13.68
CA SER A 225 -4.45 -9.79 12.66
C SER A 225 -3.79 -10.00 11.29
N ALA A 226 -3.27 -11.20 11.04
CA ALA A 226 -2.69 -11.60 9.77
C ALA A 226 -3.75 -11.58 8.69
N TYR A 227 -3.42 -11.00 7.54
CA TYR A 227 -4.23 -11.11 6.35
C TYR A 227 -3.95 -12.46 5.70
N VAL A 228 -4.97 -13.31 5.65
CA VAL A 228 -4.93 -14.62 4.99
C VAL A 228 -5.87 -14.56 3.79
N GLY A 229 -5.39 -14.98 2.64
CA GLY A 229 -6.21 -14.89 1.43
C GLY A 229 -5.92 -15.94 0.38
N LEU A 230 -6.92 -16.15 -0.46
CA LEU A 230 -6.87 -17.00 -1.63
C LEU A 230 -6.70 -16.12 -2.84
N ALA A 231 -5.72 -16.44 -3.66
CA ALA A 231 -5.46 -15.80 -4.94
C ALA A 231 -5.14 -16.88 -5.98
N PRO A 232 -5.18 -16.57 -7.28
CA PRO A 232 -4.77 -17.54 -8.30
C PRO A 232 -3.39 -18.15 -8.00
N PRO A 233 -3.15 -19.41 -8.40
CA PRO A 233 -1.87 -20.07 -8.21
C PRO A 233 -0.71 -19.23 -8.76
N GLY A 234 0.39 -19.18 -8.02
CA GLY A 234 1.54 -18.32 -8.33
C GLY A 234 2.63 -18.39 -7.26
N ASP A 235 3.72 -17.67 -7.49
CA ASP A 235 4.85 -17.60 -6.57
C ASP A 235 4.48 -16.88 -5.26
N VAL A 236 5.31 -17.06 -4.22
CA VAL A 236 5.16 -16.35 -2.94
C VAL A 236 5.11 -14.83 -3.19
N GLY A 237 4.06 -14.17 -2.68
CA GLY A 237 3.88 -12.73 -2.84
C GLY A 237 3.32 -12.27 -4.20
N SER A 238 3.10 -13.17 -5.17
CA SER A 238 2.63 -12.80 -6.52
C SER A 238 1.20 -12.27 -6.54
N TRP A 239 0.41 -12.55 -5.51
CA TRP A 239 -0.98 -12.11 -5.36
C TRP A 239 -1.14 -10.58 -5.45
N GLN A 240 -0.14 -9.81 -5.02
CA GLN A 240 -0.19 -8.34 -5.08
C GLN A 240 -0.08 -7.81 -6.52
N MET A 241 0.34 -8.65 -7.47
CA MET A 241 0.47 -8.33 -8.90
C MET A 241 -0.63 -8.96 -9.76
N ASP A 242 -1.50 -9.79 -9.17
CA ASP A 242 -2.58 -10.41 -9.93
C ASP A 242 -3.71 -9.40 -10.21
N THR A 243 -4.06 -9.31 -11.50
CA THR A 243 -5.13 -8.48 -12.04
C THR A 243 -6.23 -9.29 -12.72
N LYS A 244 -5.95 -10.54 -13.06
CA LYS A 244 -6.82 -11.38 -13.90
C LYS A 244 -7.79 -12.19 -13.07
N GLY A 245 -7.38 -12.70 -11.91
CA GLY A 245 -8.18 -13.60 -11.11
C GLY A 245 -9.05 -12.92 -10.06
N TYR A 246 -9.75 -13.74 -9.28
CA TYR A 246 -10.47 -13.31 -8.07
C TYR A 246 -9.59 -13.56 -6.85
N GLN A 247 -9.71 -12.68 -5.85
CA GLN A 247 -9.00 -12.85 -4.59
C GLN A 247 -9.93 -12.71 -3.39
N PHE A 248 -9.72 -13.51 -2.35
CA PHE A 248 -10.58 -13.53 -1.18
C PHE A 248 -9.71 -13.41 0.06
N TRP A 249 -9.89 -12.35 0.83
CA TRP A 249 -9.03 -12.03 1.97
C TRP A 249 -9.85 -11.86 3.24
N ASN A 250 -9.30 -12.32 4.36
CA ASN A 250 -9.83 -12.02 5.68
C ASN A 250 -8.68 -11.96 6.70
N GLN A 251 -8.96 -11.38 7.87
CA GLN A 251 -8.01 -11.34 8.97
C GLN A 251 -8.21 -12.52 9.93
N THR A 252 -7.11 -12.99 10.48
CA THR A 252 -7.10 -13.89 11.63
C THR A 252 -7.54 -13.14 12.90
N ASN A 253 -8.14 -13.87 13.84
CA ASN A 253 -8.41 -13.35 15.19
C ASN A 253 -7.15 -13.38 16.09
N GLU A 254 -7.30 -12.97 17.35
CA GLU A 254 -6.25 -12.98 18.39
C GLU A 254 -5.56 -14.34 18.61
N ASN A 255 -6.21 -15.43 18.21
CA ASN A 255 -5.70 -16.79 18.35
C ASN A 255 -5.18 -17.36 17.03
N GLY A 256 -5.13 -16.57 15.95
CA GLY A 256 -4.66 -16.99 14.63
C GLY A 256 -5.70 -17.72 13.79
N TYR A 257 -6.95 -17.87 14.25
CA TYR A 257 -7.99 -18.53 13.46
C TYR A 257 -8.54 -17.60 12.38
N PHE A 258 -8.78 -18.15 11.20
CA PHE A 258 -9.40 -17.42 10.08
C PHE A 258 -10.56 -18.21 9.47
N THR A 259 -11.42 -17.47 8.79
CA THR A 259 -12.50 -18.03 7.94
C THR A 259 -12.63 -17.17 6.69
N ILE A 260 -12.46 -17.77 5.52
CA ILE A 260 -12.67 -17.11 4.23
C ILE A 260 -13.96 -17.69 3.64
N ARG A 261 -15.00 -16.87 3.53
CA ARG A 261 -16.34 -17.26 3.07
C ARG A 261 -16.56 -16.89 1.61
N SER A 262 -17.58 -17.48 1.01
CA SER A 262 -18.11 -17.06 -0.30
C SER A 262 -17.09 -17.13 -1.43
N VAL A 263 -16.14 -18.07 -1.33
CA VAL A 263 -15.07 -18.26 -2.31
C VAL A 263 -15.64 -18.91 -3.57
N ARG A 264 -15.31 -18.36 -4.74
CA ARG A 264 -15.76 -18.93 -6.01
C ARG A 264 -15.08 -20.29 -6.26
N GLU A 265 -15.74 -21.14 -7.04
CA GLU A 265 -15.12 -22.36 -7.55
C GLU A 265 -13.83 -22.04 -8.30
N GLY A 266 -12.79 -22.86 -8.08
CA GLY A 266 -11.48 -22.69 -8.69
C GLY A 266 -10.35 -23.27 -7.85
N THR A 267 -9.14 -23.18 -8.39
CA THR A 267 -7.90 -23.56 -7.68
C THR A 267 -7.19 -22.30 -7.23
N TYR A 268 -6.69 -22.28 -5.99
CA TYR A 268 -6.12 -21.09 -5.36
C TYR A 268 -4.87 -21.41 -4.53
N SER A 269 -3.88 -20.52 -4.55
CA SER A 269 -2.86 -20.46 -3.50
C SER A 269 -3.46 -19.84 -2.24
N LEU A 270 -3.25 -20.44 -1.07
CA LEU A 270 -3.45 -19.73 0.20
C LEU A 270 -2.19 -18.95 0.55
N ASN A 271 -2.33 -17.64 0.69
CA ASN A 271 -1.28 -16.69 1.01
C ASN A 271 -1.56 -16.04 2.35
N ALA A 272 -0.53 -15.55 3.03
CA ALA A 272 -0.71 -14.68 4.17
C ALA A 272 0.46 -13.72 4.39
N TRP A 273 0.19 -12.65 5.13
CA TRP A 273 1.21 -11.83 5.76
C TRP A 273 0.70 -11.37 7.12
N VAL A 274 1.63 -11.14 8.04
CA VAL A 274 1.32 -10.85 9.44
C VAL A 274 1.94 -9.51 9.80
N THR A 275 1.14 -8.57 10.27
CA THR A 275 1.65 -7.30 10.81
C THR A 275 2.65 -7.59 11.93
N GLY A 276 3.84 -6.99 11.86
CA GLY A 276 4.93 -7.23 12.81
C GLY A 276 5.76 -8.49 12.49
N VAL A 277 5.50 -9.20 11.39
CA VAL A 277 6.33 -10.32 10.92
C VAL A 277 6.70 -10.11 9.46
N MET A 278 8.00 -10.02 9.21
CA MET A 278 8.56 -9.80 7.87
C MET A 278 8.25 -10.97 6.92
N GLY A 279 7.96 -10.66 5.65
CA GLY A 279 7.83 -11.61 4.54
C GLY A 279 6.39 -12.03 4.20
N ASP A 280 6.30 -12.89 3.18
CA ASP A 280 5.06 -13.47 2.68
C ASP A 280 5.02 -14.98 2.99
N TYR A 281 3.87 -15.45 3.47
CA TYR A 281 3.55 -16.87 3.57
C TYR A 281 2.77 -17.33 2.34
N LYS A 282 3.11 -18.52 1.84
CA LYS A 282 2.29 -19.28 0.90
C LYS A 282 2.16 -20.71 1.42
N TYR A 283 0.96 -21.25 1.45
CA TYR A 283 0.73 -22.65 1.72
C TYR A 283 1.25 -23.51 0.57
N GLU A 284 1.89 -24.63 0.91
CA GLU A 284 2.58 -25.51 -0.04
C GLU A 284 1.64 -26.22 -1.04
N ILE A 285 0.37 -26.37 -0.68
CA ILE A 285 -0.63 -27.08 -1.49
C ILE A 285 -1.67 -26.06 -1.98
N ASP A 286 -1.95 -26.10 -3.28
CA ASP A 286 -3.05 -25.34 -3.86
C ASP A 286 -4.40 -25.91 -3.39
N ILE A 287 -5.33 -25.03 -3.05
CA ILE A 287 -6.65 -25.38 -2.55
C ILE A 287 -7.64 -25.39 -3.70
N VAL A 288 -8.30 -26.53 -3.90
CA VAL A 288 -9.39 -26.69 -4.86
C VAL A 288 -10.72 -26.41 -4.16
N ILE A 289 -11.42 -25.37 -4.60
CA ILE A 289 -12.76 -25.02 -4.15
C ILE A 289 -13.78 -25.63 -5.11
N SER A 290 -14.67 -26.45 -4.57
CA SER A 290 -15.84 -26.96 -5.29
C SER A 290 -17.10 -26.23 -4.82
N PRO A 291 -18.20 -26.22 -5.60
CA PRO A 291 -19.44 -25.57 -5.20
C PRO A 291 -19.94 -26.03 -3.83
N GLY A 292 -20.13 -25.09 -2.89
CA GLY A 292 -20.61 -25.36 -1.54
C GLY A 292 -19.59 -26.01 -0.59
N SER A 293 -18.35 -26.25 -1.03
CA SER A 293 -17.35 -26.97 -0.24
C SER A 293 -17.03 -26.27 1.09
N GLN A 294 -16.90 -27.03 2.17
CA GLN A 294 -16.39 -26.57 3.45
C GLN A 294 -15.04 -27.24 3.71
N ILE A 295 -13.96 -26.46 3.72
CA ILE A 295 -12.59 -26.97 3.86
C ILE A 295 -12.02 -26.52 5.21
N GLN A 296 -11.40 -27.45 5.94
CA GLN A 296 -10.74 -27.18 7.21
C GLN A 296 -9.26 -27.60 7.14
N LEU A 297 -8.36 -26.62 7.15
CA LEU A 297 -6.92 -26.82 6.94
C LEU A 297 -6.15 -27.18 8.23
N GLY A 298 -6.80 -27.09 9.39
CA GLY A 298 -6.13 -27.26 10.69
C GLY A 298 -5.16 -26.12 10.99
N ASN A 299 -4.02 -26.45 11.61
CA ASN A 299 -2.97 -25.51 11.94
C ASN A 299 -1.94 -25.41 10.81
N LEU A 300 -1.72 -24.19 10.33
CA LEU A 300 -0.70 -23.80 9.36
C LEU A 300 0.42 -23.07 10.11
N VAL A 301 1.67 -23.31 9.70
CA VAL A 301 2.85 -22.68 10.34
C VAL A 301 3.61 -21.85 9.32
N TYR A 302 3.71 -20.56 9.58
CA TYR A 302 4.57 -19.62 8.86
C TYR A 302 5.92 -19.51 9.58
N SER A 303 7.00 -19.87 8.87
CA SER A 303 8.38 -19.61 9.32
C SER A 303 8.93 -18.43 8.53
N PRO A 304 8.90 -17.19 9.07
CA PRO A 304 9.38 -16.00 8.36
C PRO A 304 10.87 -16.09 8.06
N PRO A 305 11.36 -15.34 7.03
CA PRO A 305 12.78 -15.32 6.71
C PRO A 305 13.62 -14.90 7.92
N ARG A 306 14.57 -15.75 8.32
CA ARG A 306 15.40 -15.59 9.51
C ARG A 306 16.66 -16.45 9.35
N ASN A 307 17.84 -15.82 9.35
CA ASN A 307 19.13 -16.50 9.24
C ASN A 307 19.93 -16.48 10.55
N GLY A 308 19.65 -15.51 11.44
CA GLY A 308 20.33 -15.41 12.72
C GLY A 308 19.65 -14.47 13.71
N PRO A 309 20.25 -14.25 14.89
CA PRO A 309 19.71 -13.34 15.90
C PRO A 309 19.72 -11.90 15.38
N THR A 310 18.68 -11.13 15.71
CA THR A 310 18.66 -9.70 15.41
C THR A 310 19.77 -9.00 16.17
N LEU A 311 20.65 -8.28 15.48
CA LEU A 311 21.64 -7.37 16.08
C LEU A 311 21.04 -5.97 16.24
N TRP A 312 20.28 -5.53 15.24
CA TRP A 312 19.47 -4.31 15.30
C TRP A 312 18.41 -4.32 14.20
N GLU A 313 17.40 -3.48 14.36
CA GLU A 313 16.30 -3.30 13.43
C GLU A 313 15.80 -1.84 13.44
N ILE A 314 15.15 -1.42 12.35
CA ILE A 314 14.60 -0.08 12.12
C ILE A 314 13.20 -0.26 11.52
N GLY A 315 12.19 0.28 12.20
CA GLY A 315 10.79 0.21 11.79
C GLY A 315 10.01 -0.99 12.32
N ILE A 316 8.84 -1.23 11.75
CA ILE A 316 7.91 -2.31 12.05
C ILE A 316 7.50 -2.96 10.72
N PRO A 317 7.65 -4.29 10.54
CA PRO A 317 7.27 -4.92 9.28
C PRO A 317 5.74 -5.01 9.16
N ASP A 318 5.12 -3.96 8.63
CA ASP A 318 3.68 -3.82 8.44
C ASP A 318 3.28 -3.37 7.02
N ARG A 319 4.27 -3.30 6.12
CA ARG A 319 4.22 -2.88 4.72
C ARG A 319 4.05 -1.36 4.53
N THR A 320 4.27 -0.57 5.56
CA THR A 320 4.12 0.89 5.51
C THR A 320 5.30 1.59 6.20
N PRO A 321 5.55 2.88 5.89
CA PRO A 321 6.51 3.73 6.59
C PRO A 321 5.83 4.55 7.70
N ALA A 322 4.64 4.14 8.19
CA ALA A 322 3.74 4.99 8.96
C ALA A 322 4.32 5.45 10.32
N GLU A 323 5.24 4.68 10.86
CA GLU A 323 5.97 4.93 12.09
C GLU A 323 7.18 5.86 11.91
N PHE A 324 7.64 6.07 10.67
CA PHE A 324 8.80 6.91 10.37
C PHE A 324 8.48 8.41 10.40
N TYR A 325 9.53 9.23 10.39
CA TYR A 325 9.43 10.67 10.48
C TYR A 325 8.85 11.29 9.20
N VAL A 326 7.63 11.79 9.31
CA VAL A 326 6.96 12.60 8.30
C VAL A 326 7.07 14.08 8.71
N PRO A 327 7.71 14.95 7.89
CA PRO A 327 7.88 16.36 8.22
C PRO A 327 6.56 17.14 8.07
N ASP A 328 6.53 18.37 8.57
CA ASP A 328 5.44 19.30 8.23
C ASP A 328 5.56 19.75 6.76
N PRO A 329 4.46 20.13 6.09
CA PRO A 329 4.53 20.68 4.74
C PRO A 329 5.07 22.11 4.73
N THR A 330 5.50 22.55 3.56
CA THR A 330 5.76 23.97 3.30
C THR A 330 4.48 24.78 3.56
N PRO A 331 4.49 25.85 4.37
CA PRO A 331 3.28 26.54 4.82
C PRO A 331 2.34 26.99 3.69
N GLU A 332 2.87 27.34 2.53
CA GLU A 332 2.14 27.82 1.36
C GLU A 332 1.49 26.69 0.53
N LEU A 333 1.77 25.42 0.85
CA LEU A 333 1.28 24.24 0.13
C LEU A 333 0.42 23.31 1.01
N ARG A 334 0.14 23.72 2.25
CA ARG A 334 -0.62 22.90 3.21
C ARG A 334 -2.06 22.70 2.75
N ASN A 335 -2.54 21.47 2.86
CA ASN A 335 -3.95 21.14 2.82
C ASN A 335 -4.46 21.03 4.27
N HIS A 336 -5.51 21.77 4.62
CA HIS A 336 -5.89 21.95 6.02
C HIS A 336 -6.49 20.70 6.65
N ILE A 337 -7.03 19.78 5.86
CA ILE A 337 -7.61 18.53 6.38
C ILE A 337 -6.55 17.60 6.99
N PHE A 338 -5.28 17.73 6.58
CA PHE A 338 -4.20 16.87 7.03
C PHE A 338 -3.28 17.54 8.09
N ILE A 339 -3.68 18.68 8.66
CA ILE A 339 -2.97 19.30 9.78
C ILE A 339 -3.26 18.50 11.06
N ASN A 340 -2.22 18.12 11.81
CA ASN A 340 -2.34 17.28 13.01
C ASN A 340 -3.10 15.97 12.78
N HIS A 341 -3.07 15.44 11.55
CA HIS A 341 -3.80 14.25 11.14
C HIS A 341 -2.88 13.02 11.17
N LYS A 342 -3.43 11.83 11.48
CA LYS A 342 -2.66 10.57 11.48
C LYS A 342 -2.08 10.23 10.11
N GLU A 343 -2.78 10.62 9.04
CA GLU A 343 -2.33 10.51 7.65
C GLU A 343 -1.69 11.80 7.11
N LYS A 344 -0.95 12.53 7.95
CA LYS A 344 -0.27 13.77 7.52
C LYS A 344 0.72 13.58 6.36
N TYR A 345 1.14 12.35 6.09
CA TYR A 345 1.93 11.99 4.91
C TYR A 345 1.23 12.31 3.57
N ARG A 346 -0.08 12.60 3.60
CA ARG A 346 -0.87 13.01 2.44
C ARG A 346 -0.73 14.49 2.05
N GLN A 347 0.11 15.24 2.76
CA GLN A 347 0.41 16.63 2.39
C GLN A 347 1.26 16.69 1.11
N TYR A 348 0.99 17.66 0.25
CA TYR A 348 1.79 17.85 -0.96
C TYR A 348 3.20 18.33 -0.62
N GLY A 349 4.19 17.84 -1.39
CA GLY A 349 5.56 18.36 -1.35
C GLY A 349 6.40 17.87 -0.18
N LEU A 350 5.93 16.90 0.61
CA LEU A 350 6.69 16.40 1.76
C LEU A 350 8.02 15.75 1.36
N TRP A 351 8.13 15.19 0.15
CA TRP A 351 9.41 14.67 -0.36
C TRP A 351 10.48 15.76 -0.42
N ASP A 352 10.13 16.98 -0.81
CA ASP A 352 11.08 18.08 -0.98
C ASP A 352 11.57 18.64 0.34
N ARG A 353 10.82 18.43 1.44
CA ARG A 353 11.26 18.79 2.80
C ARG A 353 12.55 18.06 3.20
N TYR A 354 12.90 16.95 2.55
CA TYR A 354 14.21 16.32 2.72
C TYR A 354 15.35 17.30 2.40
N THR A 355 15.21 18.12 1.35
CA THR A 355 16.20 19.14 0.99
C THR A 355 16.37 20.18 2.08
N ASP A 356 15.27 20.63 2.70
CA ASP A 356 15.32 21.65 3.75
C ASP A 356 15.98 21.13 5.04
N LEU A 357 15.73 19.86 5.37
CA LEU A 357 16.22 19.22 6.60
C LEU A 357 17.66 18.73 6.49
N TYR A 358 18.09 18.39 5.27
CA TYR A 358 19.39 17.81 4.97
C TYR A 358 20.16 18.60 3.91
N PRO A 359 20.37 19.92 4.08
CA PRO A 359 20.89 20.79 3.00
C PRO A 359 22.31 20.42 2.56
N ASP A 360 23.16 20.03 3.50
CA ASP A 360 24.60 19.82 3.26
C ASP A 360 25.02 18.35 3.34
N GLN A 361 24.33 17.54 4.14
CA GLN A 361 24.63 16.12 4.37
C GLN A 361 23.37 15.27 4.39
N ASP A 362 23.49 14.00 4.02
CA ASP A 362 22.38 13.05 4.07
C ASP A 362 22.16 12.47 5.47
N LEU A 363 21.02 11.81 5.65
CA LEU A 363 20.59 11.16 6.88
C LEU A 363 21.65 10.21 7.45
N VAL A 364 21.98 10.38 8.73
CA VAL A 364 22.82 9.46 9.51
C VAL A 364 22.02 8.94 10.70
N TYR A 365 21.76 7.64 10.70
CA TYR A 365 21.08 6.93 11.78
C TYR A 365 22.10 6.15 12.60
N THR A 366 22.17 6.39 13.91
CA THR A 366 23.08 5.67 14.81
C THR A 366 22.29 4.71 15.69
N VAL A 367 22.50 3.41 15.50
CA VAL A 367 21.82 2.35 16.26
C VAL A 367 22.08 2.53 17.76
N GLY A 368 21.00 2.49 18.54
CA GLY A 368 21.03 2.71 20.00
C GLY A 368 21.04 4.18 20.43
N ILE A 369 21.10 5.14 19.49
CA ILE A 369 21.04 6.58 19.78
C ILE A 369 19.86 7.25 19.06
N SER A 370 19.73 7.01 17.75
CA SER A 370 18.66 7.56 16.93
C SER A 370 17.31 6.89 17.20
N ASP A 371 16.23 7.63 17.00
CA ASP A 371 14.83 7.19 17.11
C ASP A 371 14.20 7.21 15.71
N TYR A 372 13.84 6.06 15.14
CA TYR A 372 13.31 6.01 13.77
C TYR A 372 12.02 6.82 13.59
N LYS A 373 11.30 7.13 14.66
CA LYS A 373 10.09 7.98 14.59
C LYS A 373 10.40 9.45 14.33
N LYS A 374 11.65 9.86 14.52
CA LYS A 374 12.12 11.26 14.45
C LYS A 374 13.27 11.44 13.46
N ASP A 375 14.16 10.46 13.42
CA ASP A 375 15.45 10.54 12.74
C ASP A 375 15.51 9.71 11.46
N TRP A 376 14.47 8.91 11.18
CA TRP A 376 14.33 8.16 9.93
C TRP A 376 13.25 8.80 9.06
N PHE A 377 13.65 9.48 7.99
CA PHE A 377 12.70 10.16 7.10
C PHE A 377 11.83 9.12 6.37
N TYR A 378 10.54 9.41 6.20
CA TYR A 378 9.56 8.42 5.67
C TYR A 378 9.86 7.90 4.25
N ALA A 379 10.59 8.66 3.43
CA ALA A 379 10.95 8.30 2.06
C ALA A 379 12.43 8.60 1.73
N HIS A 380 13.16 7.60 1.24
CA HIS A 380 14.53 7.78 0.75
C HIS A 380 14.51 8.35 -0.67
N VAL A 381 14.56 9.68 -0.72
CA VAL A 381 14.41 10.49 -1.93
C VAL A 381 15.70 11.24 -2.27
N ASN A 382 15.74 11.79 -3.48
CA ASN A 382 16.80 12.68 -3.91
C ASN A 382 16.76 14.02 -3.16
N ARG A 383 17.91 14.68 -3.08
CA ARG A 383 18.05 16.03 -2.56
C ARG A 383 18.29 17.03 -3.68
N LYS A 384 17.61 18.17 -3.64
CA LYS A 384 17.86 19.27 -4.57
C LYS A 384 19.06 20.08 -4.08
N THR A 385 20.15 20.13 -4.87
CA THR A 385 21.34 20.88 -4.48
C THR A 385 21.27 22.33 -4.96
N THR A 386 21.75 23.26 -4.14
CA THR A 386 21.77 24.70 -4.49
C THR A 386 22.76 25.02 -5.60
N SER A 387 23.84 24.24 -5.72
CA SER A 387 24.90 24.44 -6.72
C SER A 387 24.47 24.08 -8.14
N THR A 388 23.70 23.00 -8.31
CA THR A 388 23.26 22.55 -9.65
C THR A 388 21.78 22.80 -9.91
N ASN A 389 21.00 23.14 -8.88
CA ASN A 389 19.54 23.24 -8.90
C ASN A 389 18.86 21.96 -9.43
N LYS A 390 19.52 20.80 -9.27
CA LYS A 390 19.03 19.49 -9.69
C LYS A 390 18.86 18.57 -8.50
N TYR A 391 18.01 17.57 -8.67
CA TYR A 391 17.85 16.47 -7.73
C TYR A 391 19.00 15.48 -7.90
N GLU A 392 19.82 15.35 -6.85
CA GLU A 392 20.96 14.46 -6.79
C GLU A 392 20.68 13.26 -5.89
N ALA A 393 21.35 12.16 -6.20
CA ALA A 393 21.33 10.91 -5.45
C ALA A 393 21.77 11.13 -3.99
N THR A 394 21.09 10.48 -3.06
CA THR A 394 21.36 10.58 -1.62
C THR A 394 21.91 9.26 -1.08
N THR A 395 22.70 9.34 0.00
CA THR A 395 23.28 8.17 0.66
C THR A 395 23.06 8.24 2.17
N TRP A 396 22.11 7.44 2.65
CA TRP A 396 21.83 7.31 4.06
C TRP A 396 22.84 6.38 4.73
N GLN A 397 23.16 6.65 6.00
CA GLN A 397 24.13 5.89 6.78
C GLN A 397 23.45 5.25 7.98
N VAL A 398 23.67 3.95 8.18
CA VAL A 398 23.31 3.25 9.43
C VAL A 398 24.60 2.87 10.13
N SER A 399 24.92 3.60 11.21
CA SER A 399 26.12 3.41 12.03
C SER A 399 25.79 2.57 13.25
N PHE A 400 26.59 1.55 13.55
CA PHE A 400 26.38 0.64 14.66
C PHE A 400 27.71 0.06 15.16
N ASN A 401 27.72 -0.40 16.42
CA ASN A 401 28.88 -1.08 16.98
C ASN A 401 28.64 -2.59 17.01
N LEU A 402 29.67 -3.37 16.69
CA LEU A 402 29.69 -4.82 16.89
C LEU A 402 30.81 -5.21 17.85
N THR A 403 30.55 -6.23 18.66
CA THR A 403 31.55 -6.98 19.42
C THR A 403 31.56 -8.42 18.91
N ASN A 404 32.72 -9.08 19.00
CA ASN A 404 32.90 -10.48 18.60
C ASN A 404 32.51 -10.79 17.13
N VAL A 405 32.95 -9.95 16.19
CA VAL A 405 32.76 -10.22 14.76
C VAL A 405 33.36 -11.57 14.38
N THR A 406 32.53 -12.44 13.81
CA THR A 406 32.97 -13.75 13.31
C THR A 406 33.37 -13.61 11.86
N ASN A 407 34.68 -13.52 11.58
CA ASN A 407 35.19 -13.28 10.22
C ASN A 407 34.71 -14.31 9.18
N SER A 408 34.64 -15.59 9.56
CA SER A 408 34.12 -16.68 8.71
C SER A 408 32.59 -16.75 8.65
N GLY A 409 31.89 -15.98 9.50
CA GLY A 409 30.44 -15.94 9.57
C GLY A 409 29.81 -15.16 8.42
N THR A 410 28.56 -15.48 8.12
CA THR A 410 27.73 -14.71 7.19
C THR A 410 26.64 -14.02 7.98
N TYR A 411 26.67 -12.69 8.00
CA TYR A 411 25.61 -11.84 8.54
C TYR A 411 24.56 -11.60 7.46
N THR A 412 23.35 -11.22 7.83
CA THR A 412 22.29 -10.92 6.85
C THR A 412 21.67 -9.56 7.09
N LEU A 413 21.62 -8.72 6.06
CA LEU A 413 20.82 -7.52 6.03
C LEU A 413 19.52 -7.81 5.28
N GLN A 414 18.39 -7.65 5.97
CA GLN A 414 17.06 -7.69 5.40
C GLN A 414 16.60 -6.25 5.12
N ILE A 415 16.11 -6.00 3.92
CA ILE A 415 15.50 -4.72 3.53
C ILE A 415 14.12 -5.00 2.94
N ALA A 416 13.09 -4.58 3.66
CA ALA A 416 11.72 -4.55 3.17
C ALA A 416 11.37 -3.13 2.71
N LEU A 417 10.78 -3.02 1.52
CA LEU A 417 10.31 -1.77 0.94
C LEU A 417 8.78 -1.80 0.89
N ALA A 418 8.16 -0.74 1.41
CA ALA A 418 6.73 -0.47 1.27
C ALA A 418 6.40 0.04 -0.14
N SER A 419 7.35 0.69 -0.82
CA SER A 419 7.17 1.22 -2.17
C SER A 419 8.49 1.55 -2.86
N ALA A 420 8.45 1.69 -4.19
CA ALA A 420 9.57 2.18 -4.98
C ALA A 420 9.10 2.94 -6.23
N ASN A 421 9.79 4.04 -6.54
CA ASN A 421 9.55 4.82 -7.73
C ASN A 421 10.85 5.19 -8.46
N TYR A 422 11.06 4.60 -9.64
CA TYR A 422 12.26 4.79 -10.46
C TYR A 422 13.59 4.66 -9.70
N ALA A 423 13.62 3.88 -8.63
CA ALA A 423 14.73 3.86 -7.70
C ALA A 423 15.73 2.75 -8.00
N GLU A 424 16.93 2.92 -7.48
CA GLU A 424 17.90 1.85 -7.31
C GLU A 424 18.58 2.06 -5.96
N VAL A 425 18.45 1.08 -5.06
CA VAL A 425 19.10 1.10 -3.75
C VAL A 425 20.36 0.25 -3.83
N GLN A 426 21.50 0.86 -3.55
CA GLN A 426 22.79 0.22 -3.47
C GLN A 426 23.25 0.14 -2.01
N VAL A 427 23.71 -1.03 -1.59
CA VAL A 427 24.24 -1.26 -0.24
C VAL A 427 25.76 -1.35 -0.29
N ARG A 428 26.45 -0.61 0.58
CA ARG A 428 27.90 -0.73 0.81
C ARG A 428 28.18 -0.87 2.29
N ILE A 429 29.25 -1.59 2.62
CA ILE A 429 29.65 -1.90 4.00
C ILE A 429 31.00 -1.22 4.26
N ASN A 430 31.06 -0.36 5.28
CA ASN A 430 32.25 0.34 5.81
C ASN A 430 33.03 1.26 4.85
N ASN A 431 32.92 1.08 3.52
CA ASN A 431 33.51 1.93 2.50
C ASN A 431 32.42 2.45 1.55
N PRO A 432 32.00 3.73 1.65
CA PRO A 432 30.97 4.30 0.78
C PRO A 432 31.42 4.42 -0.68
N ASN A 433 32.73 4.42 -0.92
CA ASN A 433 33.35 4.60 -2.23
C ASN A 433 33.80 3.27 -2.86
N ALA A 434 33.40 2.12 -2.29
CA ALA A 434 33.66 0.82 -2.88
C ALA A 434 33.14 0.81 -4.34
N PRO A 435 33.99 0.48 -5.34
CA PRO A 435 33.61 0.54 -6.75
C PRO A 435 32.39 -0.33 -7.09
N ILE A 436 32.30 -1.50 -6.46
CA ILE A 436 31.19 -2.43 -6.61
C ILE A 436 30.39 -2.41 -5.30
N PRO A 437 29.07 -2.08 -5.34
CA PRO A 437 28.24 -2.19 -4.16
C PRO A 437 28.09 -3.65 -3.75
N ARG A 438 27.90 -3.91 -2.45
CA ARG A 438 27.63 -5.26 -1.94
C ARG A 438 26.34 -5.83 -2.53
N PHE A 439 25.36 -4.96 -2.74
CA PHE A 439 24.07 -5.30 -3.34
C PHE A 439 23.53 -4.10 -4.12
N THR A 440 22.77 -4.37 -5.17
CA THR A 440 21.95 -3.38 -5.87
C THR A 440 20.61 -4.00 -6.22
N THR A 441 19.51 -3.26 -5.99
CA THR A 441 18.19 -3.66 -6.48
C THR A 441 18.08 -3.58 -8.01
N ARG A 442 19.04 -2.91 -8.68
CA ARG A 442 18.87 -2.32 -10.01
C ARG A 442 17.64 -1.38 -10.04
N LEU A 443 17.18 -1.01 -11.23
CA LEU A 443 15.97 -0.21 -11.38
C LEU A 443 14.73 -0.99 -10.92
N ILE A 444 14.04 -0.45 -9.92
CA ILE A 444 12.79 -0.99 -9.38
C ILE A 444 11.71 0.08 -9.31
N GLY A 445 10.46 -0.37 -9.14
CA GLY A 445 9.33 0.50 -8.85
C GLY A 445 8.56 0.98 -10.08
N ARG A 446 8.14 2.25 -10.02
CA ARG A 446 7.20 2.99 -10.91
C ARG A 446 5.76 3.05 -10.37
N ASP A 447 5.57 2.85 -9.07
CA ASP A 447 4.26 2.94 -8.40
C ASP A 447 3.71 4.39 -8.33
N ASN A 448 4.62 5.37 -8.30
CA ASN A 448 4.37 6.78 -8.02
C ASN A 448 3.75 7.05 -6.63
N ALA A 449 3.91 6.17 -5.64
CA ALA A 449 3.28 6.32 -4.33
C ALA A 449 3.71 7.64 -3.64
N ILE A 450 5.00 7.97 -3.67
CA ILE A 450 5.55 9.23 -3.12
C ILE A 450 4.87 10.46 -3.72
N ALA A 451 4.72 10.50 -5.05
CA ALA A 451 4.08 11.62 -5.74
C ALA A 451 2.57 11.68 -5.49
N ARG A 452 1.94 10.52 -5.26
CA ARG A 452 0.50 10.32 -5.15
C ARG A 452 0.04 10.19 -3.70
N HIS A 453 0.79 10.79 -2.76
CA HIS A 453 0.39 10.89 -1.35
C HIS A 453 0.14 9.53 -0.68
N GLY A 454 0.68 8.45 -1.25
CA GLY A 454 0.50 7.09 -0.77
C GLY A 454 1.49 6.79 0.33
N GLY A 455 1.03 6.05 1.35
CA GLY A 455 1.92 5.47 2.35
C GLY A 455 2.64 4.22 1.83
N HIS A 456 2.19 3.59 0.75
CA HIS A 456 2.80 2.39 0.21
C HIS A 456 2.44 2.19 -1.26
N GLY A 457 3.10 1.22 -1.89
CA GLY A 457 2.86 0.71 -3.22
C GLY A 457 2.99 -0.81 -3.21
N LEU A 458 3.82 -1.36 -4.09
CA LEU A 458 4.12 -2.79 -4.07
C LEU A 458 5.22 -3.11 -3.05
N TYR A 459 4.98 -4.16 -2.28
CA TYR A 459 5.92 -4.67 -1.31
C TYR A 459 7.08 -5.41 -1.99
N SER A 460 8.29 -5.25 -1.46
CA SER A 460 9.46 -6.02 -1.89
C SER A 460 10.38 -6.32 -0.71
N LEU A 461 10.94 -7.54 -0.67
CA LEU A 461 11.87 -7.97 0.37
C LEU A 461 13.20 -8.41 -0.27
N TYR A 462 14.31 -7.92 0.27
CA TYR A 462 15.66 -8.27 -0.15
C TYR A 462 16.44 -8.83 1.03
N SER A 463 17.06 -10.00 0.84
CA SER A 463 17.95 -10.63 1.81
C SER A 463 19.38 -10.61 1.32
N ILE A 464 20.27 -9.92 2.04
CA ILE A 464 21.61 -9.57 1.58
C ILE A 464 22.63 -10.18 2.52
N ASN A 465 23.41 -11.14 2.01
CA ASN A 465 24.51 -11.73 2.77
C ASN A 465 25.67 -10.74 2.89
N VAL A 466 26.14 -10.49 4.11
CA VAL A 466 27.29 -9.65 4.45
C VAL A 466 28.39 -10.54 5.08
N PRO A 467 29.51 -10.78 4.38
CA PRO A 467 30.60 -11.56 4.94
C PRO A 467 31.20 -10.89 6.18
N GLY A 468 31.47 -11.65 7.23
CA GLY A 468 32.07 -11.13 8.47
C GLY A 468 33.40 -10.41 8.25
N LEU A 469 34.19 -10.83 7.26
CA LEU A 469 35.43 -10.16 6.81
C LEU A 469 35.24 -8.70 6.35
N GLN A 470 34.02 -8.27 6.02
CA GLN A 470 33.72 -6.87 5.69
C GLN A 470 33.40 -6.01 6.93
N LEU A 471 33.26 -6.64 8.09
CA LEU A 471 32.91 -6.02 9.36
C LEU A 471 34.13 -5.98 10.29
N VAL A 472 34.08 -5.09 11.28
CA VAL A 472 35.14 -4.93 12.28
C VAL A 472 34.55 -4.92 13.69
N ASN A 473 35.35 -5.31 14.69
CA ASN A 473 35.01 -5.04 16.08
C ASN A 473 35.06 -3.52 16.31
N GLY A 474 34.00 -2.97 16.92
CA GLY A 474 33.79 -1.53 17.03
C GLY A 474 32.81 -1.01 15.99
N ARG A 475 33.03 0.22 15.51
CA ARG A 475 32.09 0.93 14.64
C ARG A 475 32.09 0.38 13.22
N ASN A 476 30.90 0.08 12.73
CA ASN A 476 30.60 -0.26 11.35
C ASN A 476 29.53 0.70 10.79
N THR A 477 29.52 0.87 9.48
CA THR A 477 28.51 1.66 8.78
C THR A 477 27.98 0.90 7.56
N ILE A 478 26.67 0.79 7.46
CA ILE A 478 25.98 0.40 6.22
C ILE A 478 25.55 1.67 5.50
N TYR A 479 25.96 1.80 4.25
CA TYR A 479 25.56 2.89 3.37
C TYR A 479 24.45 2.41 2.43
N LEU A 480 23.30 3.09 2.49
CA LEU A 480 22.17 2.89 1.61
C LEU A 480 22.13 4.05 0.63
N LYS A 481 22.55 3.82 -0.62
CA LYS A 481 22.54 4.85 -1.65
C LYS A 481 21.35 4.67 -2.58
N GLN A 482 20.46 5.64 -2.63
CA GLN A 482 19.56 5.80 -3.77
C GLN A 482 20.44 6.36 -4.90
N SER A 483 20.72 5.57 -5.94
CA SER A 483 21.73 5.95 -6.94
C SER A 483 21.18 6.74 -8.14
N ARG A 484 19.87 6.94 -8.23
CA ARG A 484 19.18 7.55 -9.39
C ARG A 484 18.65 8.95 -9.06
N GLY A 485 19.33 9.96 -9.58
CA GLY A 485 18.94 11.36 -9.49
C GLY A 485 17.90 11.82 -10.54
N GLY A 486 17.78 13.14 -10.68
CA GLY A 486 17.11 13.83 -11.78
C GLY A 486 15.67 14.26 -11.53
N TYR A 487 14.98 13.66 -10.56
CA TYR A 487 13.56 13.90 -10.31
C TYR A 487 13.22 13.83 -8.80
N PRO A 488 12.32 14.70 -8.28
CA PRO A 488 12.03 14.83 -6.84
C PRO A 488 11.55 13.56 -6.14
N PHE A 489 10.62 12.84 -6.78
CA PHE A 489 9.98 11.66 -6.19
C PHE A 489 10.58 10.34 -6.68
N THR A 490 11.82 10.36 -7.17
CA THR A 490 12.59 9.13 -7.37
C THR A 490 13.11 8.66 -6.03
N GLY A 491 12.71 7.47 -5.60
CA GLY A 491 13.03 7.02 -4.24
C GLY A 491 12.29 5.75 -3.84
N VAL A 492 12.51 5.34 -2.59
CA VAL A 492 11.83 4.22 -1.96
C VAL A 492 11.21 4.65 -0.64
N MET A 493 10.15 3.97 -0.22
CA MET A 493 9.70 4.00 1.16
C MET A 493 10.11 2.67 1.79
N TYR A 494 10.87 2.73 2.88
CA TYR A 494 11.18 1.53 3.65
C TYR A 494 9.94 1.10 4.42
N ASP A 495 9.76 -0.21 4.55
CA ASP A 495 8.86 -0.80 5.54
C ASP A 495 9.69 -1.16 6.77
N TYR A 496 10.76 -1.94 6.55
CA TYR A 496 11.52 -2.51 7.66
C TYR A 496 12.95 -2.83 7.25
N ILE A 497 13.91 -2.61 8.15
CA ILE A 497 15.31 -3.01 7.96
C ILE A 497 15.77 -3.79 9.18
N ARG A 498 16.40 -4.94 8.97
CA ARG A 498 16.95 -5.77 10.05
C ARG A 498 18.34 -6.28 9.71
N PHE A 499 19.26 -6.20 10.65
CA PHE A 499 20.57 -6.81 10.53
C PHE A 499 20.71 -7.98 11.50
N GLU A 500 21.09 -9.13 10.96
CA GLU A 500 21.15 -10.41 11.65
C GLU A 500 22.60 -10.88 11.78
N GLY A 501 22.92 -11.46 12.94
CA GLY A 501 24.17 -12.16 13.16
C GLY A 501 24.26 -13.47 12.35
N PRO A 502 25.43 -14.13 12.33
CA PRO A 502 25.51 -15.49 11.83
C PRO A 502 24.61 -16.43 12.65
N PRO A 503 24.09 -17.51 12.05
CA PRO A 503 23.34 -18.51 12.80
C PRO A 503 24.17 -19.05 13.96
N GLU A 504 23.55 -19.19 15.13
CA GLU A 504 24.19 -19.88 16.25
C GLU A 504 24.33 -21.36 15.89
N VAL A 505 25.56 -21.86 15.82
CA VAL A 505 25.80 -23.30 15.73
C VAL A 505 25.54 -23.86 17.13
N TYR A 506 24.33 -24.40 17.36
CA TYR A 506 24.10 -25.23 18.54
C TYR A 506 25.01 -26.46 18.40
N HIS A 507 26.08 -26.50 19.18
CA HIS A 507 26.90 -27.68 19.39
C HIS A 507 26.26 -28.63 20.40
#